data_AF-W9Y228-F1
#
_entry.id   AF-W9Y228-F1
#
_cell.length_a   1.000
_cell.length_b   1.000
_cell.length_c   1.000
_cell.angle_alpha   90.00
_cell.angle_beta   90.00
_cell.angle_gamma   90.00
#
_symmetry.space_group_name_H-M   'P 1'
#
loop_
_entity.id
_entity.type
_entity.pdbx_description
1 polymer ?
#
loop_
_entity_poly.entity_id
_entity_poly.type
_entity_poly.pdbx_seq_one_letter_code
_entity_poly.pdbx_strand_id
1 'polypeptide(L)'
;MVRRTPHKKYVSASASSPEISETTAWEYVNAFYENCWEADLGLIDRTDLEALLKAQYYNQLSTTGAAWLALRNTVFAGGYRSLLAKDPNVSFASAQAKAGRFFKTALSVFTRLVLPPSSLMAIRALTLMACYVEGLGNAPLKHLLCSNAVHLAQSKGLHRQPDKTWGHSENEVLKRNWLWWTIYALEKHLALCGSRPSAIDDDNISAQIPTTVPSRSNIHSPTLSIGIRYSKIHSQISRQLLSFKALSMSTNELIRCVTHFHAQLKQLLDEMPAEFKIGTLARPHHSTRRLIHILYLHFSIYGSLMAVHAHFFYPWMTSRFASDGSDAALEAQIASSSITVAESARKIILAIRLINTNVTTPSWLAFYYPIYAVINLFIYVLKYPTLSTATADLGLLDVCAGHFGYIEFLTSSQVSISLPREAANVASKLVKAAKAKESEPASVQSTAIFEQQSSTAPMLHLNVDTLEFDNAQSGSTNLGDLGNYMSPDSAGWNLLSSFDMVNSTVLGFETFT
;
A
#
# COMPACT_ATOMS: atom_id res chain seq x y z
N MET A 1 -51.68 -7.45 3.26
CA MET A 1 -51.11 -8.77 2.90
C MET A 1 -50.42 -8.63 1.54
N VAL A 2 -49.16 -8.20 1.52
CA VAL A 2 -48.43 -7.90 0.27
C VAL A 2 -47.72 -9.18 -0.19
N ARG A 3 -48.16 -9.74 -1.33
CA ARG A 3 -47.54 -10.91 -1.96
C ARG A 3 -46.12 -10.56 -2.39
N ARG A 4 -45.12 -11.18 -1.76
CA ARG A 4 -43.73 -11.19 -2.22
C ARG A 4 -43.64 -11.99 -3.52
N THR A 5 -43.23 -11.34 -4.60
CA THR A 5 -42.83 -12.00 -5.85
C THR A 5 -41.51 -12.78 -5.63
N PRO A 6 -41.34 -13.96 -6.26
CA PRO A 6 -40.11 -14.73 -6.12
C PRO A 6 -39.00 -14.09 -6.95
N HIS A 7 -37.91 -13.65 -6.29
CA HIS A 7 -36.67 -13.25 -6.95
C HIS A 7 -36.06 -14.46 -7.68
N LYS A 8 -36.35 -14.62 -8.96
CA LYS A 8 -35.58 -15.44 -9.90
C LYS A 8 -35.28 -14.63 -11.14
N LYS A 9 -34.03 -14.79 -11.61
CA LYS A 9 -33.38 -14.23 -12.81
C LYS A 9 -32.70 -12.86 -12.62
N TYR A 10 -31.58 -12.86 -11.89
CA TYR A 10 -30.40 -12.16 -12.39
C TYR A 10 -29.50 -13.19 -13.06
N VAL A 11 -29.16 -12.88 -14.31
CA VAL A 11 -28.58 -13.74 -15.34
C VAL A 11 -27.23 -14.33 -14.90
N SER A 12 -27.09 -15.64 -15.12
CA SER A 12 -25.83 -16.39 -14.96
C SER A 12 -24.97 -16.26 -16.21
N ALA A 13 -23.75 -15.74 -16.08
CA ALA A 13 -22.66 -16.12 -16.97
C ALA A 13 -21.99 -17.34 -16.35
N SER A 14 -22.37 -18.55 -16.79
CA SER A 14 -21.73 -19.79 -16.36
C SER A 14 -20.40 -19.97 -17.10
N ALA A 15 -19.34 -19.32 -16.64
CA ALA A 15 -17.99 -19.81 -16.90
C ALA A 15 -17.72 -20.95 -15.91
N SER A 16 -18.31 -22.13 -16.18
CA SER A 16 -17.97 -23.34 -15.43
C SER A 16 -16.56 -23.75 -15.84
N SER A 17 -15.56 -23.32 -15.10
CA SER A 17 -14.25 -23.99 -15.14
C SER A 17 -14.48 -25.47 -14.78
N PRO A 18 -13.87 -26.42 -15.51
CA PRO A 18 -14.06 -27.84 -15.25
C PRO A 18 -13.63 -28.15 -13.82
N GLU A 19 -14.44 -28.95 -13.12
CA GLU A 19 -14.13 -29.38 -11.76
C GLU A 19 -12.78 -30.11 -11.76
N ILE A 20 -11.84 -29.61 -10.96
CA ILE A 20 -10.48 -30.18 -10.89
C ILE A 20 -10.51 -31.49 -10.11
N SER A 21 -9.55 -32.37 -10.39
CA SER A 21 -9.41 -33.62 -9.64
C SER A 21 -9.24 -33.36 -8.15
N GLU A 22 -9.72 -34.27 -7.31
CA GLU A 22 -9.58 -34.16 -5.84
C GLU A 22 -8.11 -33.98 -5.45
N THR A 23 -7.21 -34.77 -6.02
CA THR A 23 -5.76 -34.68 -5.79
C THR A 23 -5.20 -33.27 -6.06
N THR A 24 -5.58 -32.67 -7.19
CA THR A 24 -5.15 -31.31 -7.56
C THR A 24 -5.73 -30.26 -6.62
N ALA A 25 -6.97 -30.43 -6.16
CA ALA A 25 -7.58 -29.50 -5.21
C ALA A 25 -6.84 -29.50 -3.87
N TRP A 26 -6.48 -30.67 -3.36
CA TRP A 26 -5.67 -30.80 -2.14
C TRP A 26 -4.28 -30.18 -2.30
N GLU A 27 -3.63 -30.39 -3.44
CA GLU A 27 -2.34 -29.78 -3.74
C GLU A 27 -2.41 -28.24 -3.67
N TYR A 28 -3.42 -27.64 -4.30
CA TYR A 28 -3.58 -26.18 -4.27
C TYR A 28 -3.94 -25.66 -2.87
N VAL A 29 -4.78 -26.36 -2.11
CA VAL A 29 -5.13 -25.97 -0.74
C VAL A 29 -3.91 -26.04 0.18
N ASN A 30 -3.11 -27.10 0.09
CA ASN A 30 -1.88 -27.23 0.86
C ASN A 30 -0.91 -26.09 0.50
N ALA A 31 -0.69 -25.85 -0.80
CA ALA A 31 0.17 -24.77 -1.27
C ALA A 31 -0.31 -23.39 -0.80
N PHE A 32 -1.61 -23.16 -0.71
CA PHE A 32 -2.16 -21.91 -0.16
C PHE A 32 -1.74 -21.72 1.30
N TYR A 33 -2.02 -22.69 2.17
CA TYR A 33 -1.69 -22.56 3.60
C TYR A 33 -0.18 -22.60 3.89
N GLU A 34 0.63 -23.19 3.01
CA GLU A 34 2.07 -23.32 3.19
C GLU A 34 2.86 -22.13 2.63
N ASN A 35 2.42 -21.54 1.52
CA ASN A 35 3.20 -20.55 0.77
C ASN A 35 2.58 -19.15 0.73
N CYS A 36 1.26 -19.00 0.88
CA CYS A 36 0.56 -17.71 0.69
C CYS A 36 0.45 -16.93 2.01
N TRP A 37 0.80 -15.64 1.98
CA TRP A 37 0.74 -14.78 3.17
C TRP A 37 -0.70 -14.53 3.65
N GLU A 38 -1.67 -14.59 2.72
CA GLU A 38 -3.10 -14.44 2.98
C GLU A 38 -3.63 -15.50 3.97
N ALA A 39 -2.99 -16.67 4.02
CA ALA A 39 -3.37 -17.76 4.92
C ALA A 39 -3.16 -17.42 6.40
N ASP A 40 -2.19 -16.56 6.71
CA ASP A 40 -1.86 -16.15 8.10
C ASP A 40 -2.80 -15.06 8.64
N LEU A 41 -3.66 -14.49 7.78
CA LEU A 41 -4.69 -13.53 8.19
C LEU A 41 -5.83 -14.18 8.98
N GLY A 42 -5.90 -15.52 9.01
CA GLY A 42 -6.90 -16.26 9.77
C GLY A 42 -8.34 -16.12 9.25
N LEU A 43 -8.51 -15.73 7.98
CA LEU A 43 -9.83 -15.54 7.37
C LEU A 43 -10.65 -16.83 7.39
N ILE A 44 -9.99 -17.97 7.15
CA ILE A 44 -10.59 -19.30 7.11
C ILE A 44 -9.66 -20.24 7.87
N ASP A 45 -10.23 -21.07 8.74
CA ASP A 45 -9.49 -22.13 9.39
C ASP A 45 -9.21 -23.27 8.38
N ARG A 46 -8.00 -23.83 8.42
CA ARG A 46 -7.60 -24.90 7.50
C ARG A 46 -8.53 -26.11 7.66
N THR A 47 -8.79 -26.56 8.88
CA THR A 47 -9.61 -27.75 9.12
C THR A 47 -11.06 -27.54 8.67
N ASP A 48 -11.61 -26.34 8.89
CA ASP A 48 -12.95 -25.97 8.40
C ASP A 48 -13.01 -26.02 6.86
N LEU A 49 -12.00 -25.49 6.17
CA LEU A 49 -11.92 -25.53 4.70
C LEU A 49 -11.78 -26.97 4.16
N GLU A 50 -10.90 -27.75 4.76
CA GLU A 50 -10.64 -29.14 4.36
C GLU A 50 -11.87 -30.03 4.55
N ALA A 51 -12.65 -29.82 5.61
CA ALA A 51 -13.91 -30.53 5.82
C ALA A 51 -14.95 -30.20 4.73
N LEU A 52 -15.08 -28.92 4.36
CA LEU A 52 -15.95 -28.50 3.26
C LEU A 52 -15.49 -29.05 1.90
N LEU A 53 -14.18 -29.12 1.67
CA LEU A 53 -13.61 -29.69 0.45
C LEU A 53 -13.88 -31.21 0.36
N LYS A 54 -13.70 -31.96 1.45
CA LYS A 54 -14.08 -33.38 1.51
C LYS A 54 -15.56 -33.56 1.18
N ALA A 55 -16.43 -32.83 1.87
CA ALA A 55 -17.88 -32.94 1.66
C ALA A 55 -18.30 -32.65 0.21
N GLN A 56 -17.56 -31.81 -0.52
CA GLN A 56 -17.77 -31.54 -1.94
C GLN A 56 -17.49 -32.80 -2.77
N TYR A 57 -16.30 -33.39 -2.65
CA TYR A 57 -15.89 -34.54 -3.45
C TYR A 57 -16.63 -35.83 -3.11
N TYR A 58 -17.08 -35.98 -1.85
CA TYR A 58 -17.93 -37.10 -1.43
C TYR A 58 -19.44 -36.87 -1.69
N ASN A 59 -19.82 -35.87 -2.51
CA ASN A 59 -21.20 -35.55 -2.89
C ASN A 59 -22.16 -35.29 -1.72
N GLN A 60 -21.64 -34.86 -0.57
CA GLN A 60 -22.44 -34.54 0.62
C GLN A 60 -22.97 -33.10 0.61
N LEU A 61 -22.49 -32.26 -0.32
CA LEU A 61 -22.96 -30.88 -0.54
C LEU A 61 -23.85 -30.83 -1.80
N SER A 62 -25.17 -30.97 -1.63
CA SER A 62 -26.14 -31.03 -2.75
C SER A 62 -26.26 -29.74 -3.57
N THR A 63 -25.80 -28.59 -3.05
CA THR A 63 -25.63 -27.35 -3.82
C THR A 63 -24.44 -26.56 -3.29
N THR A 64 -23.40 -26.37 -4.11
CA THR A 64 -22.30 -25.44 -3.83
C THR A 64 -22.85 -24.01 -3.76
N GLY A 65 -22.96 -23.43 -2.57
CA GLY A 65 -23.33 -22.03 -2.40
C GLY A 65 -22.33 -21.11 -3.09
N ALA A 66 -22.78 -19.98 -3.66
CA ALA A 66 -21.93 -19.01 -4.37
C ALA A 66 -20.72 -18.56 -3.53
N ALA A 67 -20.93 -18.37 -2.21
CA ALA A 67 -19.87 -18.02 -1.28
C ALA A 67 -18.79 -19.10 -1.15
N TRP A 68 -19.17 -20.39 -1.13
CA TRP A 68 -18.20 -21.49 -1.12
C TRP A 68 -17.43 -21.56 -2.45
N LEU A 69 -18.12 -21.39 -3.57
CA LEU A 69 -17.49 -21.36 -4.90
C LEU A 69 -16.45 -20.24 -5.00
N ALA A 70 -16.78 -19.03 -4.55
CA ALA A 70 -15.86 -17.91 -4.55
C ALA A 70 -14.65 -18.18 -3.65
N LEU A 71 -14.90 -18.55 -2.40
CA LEU A 71 -13.86 -18.81 -1.41
C LEU A 71 -12.85 -19.86 -1.89
N ARG A 72 -13.34 -21.05 -2.29
CA ARG A 72 -12.46 -22.15 -2.71
C ARG A 72 -11.65 -21.81 -3.94
N ASN A 73 -12.26 -21.11 -4.91
CA ASN A 73 -11.56 -20.77 -6.14
C ASN A 73 -10.52 -19.67 -5.90
N THR A 74 -10.73 -18.76 -4.95
CA THR A 74 -9.67 -17.83 -4.53
C THR A 74 -8.53 -18.56 -3.83
N VAL A 75 -8.82 -19.56 -2.98
CA VAL A 75 -7.80 -20.43 -2.38
C VAL A 75 -7.02 -21.18 -3.46
N PHE A 76 -7.70 -21.80 -4.43
CA PHE A 76 -7.05 -22.48 -5.56
C PHE A 76 -6.20 -21.51 -6.39
N ALA A 77 -6.69 -20.30 -6.66
CA ALA A 77 -5.94 -19.29 -7.38
C ALA A 77 -4.65 -18.91 -6.65
N GLY A 78 -4.71 -18.68 -5.34
CA GLY A 78 -3.54 -18.36 -4.51
C GLY A 78 -2.54 -19.52 -4.46
N GLY A 79 -3.02 -20.72 -4.12
CA GLY A 79 -2.22 -21.93 -4.03
C GLY A 79 -1.52 -22.26 -5.34
N TYR A 80 -2.26 -22.28 -6.46
CA TYR A 80 -1.70 -22.56 -7.77
C TYR A 80 -0.69 -21.48 -8.21
N ARG A 81 -0.99 -20.18 -7.96
CA ARG A 81 -0.03 -19.08 -8.20
C ARG A 81 1.28 -19.29 -7.44
N SER A 82 1.20 -19.79 -6.21
CA SER A 82 2.38 -20.06 -5.39
C SER A 82 3.23 -21.25 -5.86
N LEU A 83 2.60 -22.28 -6.42
CA LEU A 83 3.31 -23.42 -7.02
C LEU A 83 4.02 -22.99 -8.30
N LEU A 84 3.31 -22.26 -9.17
CA LEU A 84 3.88 -21.74 -10.42
C LEU A 84 5.04 -20.77 -10.17
N ALA A 85 5.01 -20.00 -9.07
CA ALA A 85 6.11 -19.12 -8.68
C ALA A 85 7.43 -19.85 -8.36
N LYS A 86 7.37 -21.16 -8.07
CA LYS A 86 8.55 -22.00 -7.79
C LYS A 86 9.09 -22.69 -9.05
N ASP A 87 8.33 -22.71 -10.14
CA ASP A 87 8.73 -23.34 -11.40
C ASP A 87 9.51 -22.33 -12.27
N PRO A 88 10.83 -22.54 -12.49
CA PRO A 88 11.65 -21.61 -13.27
C PRO A 88 11.24 -21.55 -14.75
N ASN A 89 10.46 -22.51 -15.25
CA ASN A 89 10.02 -22.57 -16.64
C ASN A 89 8.73 -21.79 -16.88
N VAL A 90 8.09 -21.26 -15.83
CA VAL A 90 6.82 -20.54 -15.93
C VAL A 90 7.06 -19.04 -15.79
N SER A 91 6.80 -18.31 -16.87
CA SER A 91 6.88 -16.85 -16.85
C SER A 91 5.83 -16.23 -15.92
N PHE A 92 6.09 -15.00 -15.45
CA PHE A 92 5.17 -14.24 -14.62
C PHE A 92 3.75 -14.15 -15.23
N ALA A 93 3.66 -13.79 -16.51
CA ALA A 93 2.40 -13.67 -17.24
C ALA A 93 1.65 -15.02 -17.34
N SER A 94 2.39 -16.11 -17.60
CA SER A 94 1.83 -17.46 -17.65
C SER A 94 1.29 -17.89 -16.29
N ALA A 95 2.03 -17.62 -15.21
CA ALA A 95 1.58 -17.89 -13.85
C ALA A 95 0.31 -17.12 -13.49
N GLN A 96 0.25 -15.82 -13.80
CA GLN A 96 -0.94 -15.01 -13.58
C GLN A 96 -2.14 -15.50 -14.39
N ALA A 97 -1.98 -15.81 -15.67
CA ALA A 97 -3.08 -16.28 -16.51
C ALA A 97 -3.62 -17.65 -16.03
N LYS A 98 -2.73 -18.60 -15.73
CA LYS A 98 -3.08 -19.95 -15.26
C LYS A 98 -3.77 -19.94 -13.89
N ALA A 99 -3.29 -19.14 -12.94
CA ALA A 99 -3.95 -18.99 -11.63
C ALA A 99 -5.23 -18.17 -11.72
N GLY A 100 -5.22 -17.14 -12.58
CA GLY A 100 -6.31 -16.18 -12.77
C GLY A 100 -7.61 -16.83 -13.23
N ARG A 101 -7.60 -17.97 -13.92
CA ARG A 101 -8.84 -18.70 -14.30
C ARG A 101 -9.71 -19.08 -13.10
N PHE A 102 -9.10 -19.46 -11.98
CA PHE A 102 -9.83 -19.76 -10.75
C PHE A 102 -10.38 -18.47 -10.14
N PHE A 103 -9.58 -17.41 -10.09
CA PHE A 103 -10.05 -16.12 -9.60
C PHE A 103 -11.20 -15.54 -10.46
N LYS A 104 -11.15 -15.67 -11.79
CA LYS A 104 -12.25 -15.31 -12.70
C LYS A 104 -13.54 -16.09 -12.37
N THR A 105 -13.40 -17.37 -11.99
CA THR A 105 -14.54 -18.18 -11.52
C THR A 105 -15.09 -17.64 -10.20
N ALA A 106 -14.24 -17.24 -9.25
CA ALA A 106 -14.69 -16.61 -8.01
C ALA A 106 -15.41 -15.28 -8.28
N LEU A 107 -14.87 -14.46 -9.19
CA LEU A 107 -15.44 -13.17 -9.58
C LEU A 107 -16.77 -13.32 -10.32
N SER A 108 -16.97 -14.40 -11.09
CA SER A 108 -18.22 -14.67 -11.82
C SER A 108 -19.46 -14.76 -10.93
N VAL A 109 -19.28 -15.05 -9.64
CA VAL A 109 -20.36 -15.13 -8.65
C VAL A 109 -20.38 -13.95 -7.68
N PHE A 110 -19.60 -12.89 -7.93
CA PHE A 110 -19.51 -11.70 -7.09
C PHE A 110 -20.90 -11.14 -6.72
N THR A 111 -21.78 -10.93 -7.70
CA THR A 111 -23.14 -10.40 -7.45
C THR A 111 -23.96 -11.31 -6.53
N ARG A 112 -23.74 -12.63 -6.58
CA ARG A 112 -24.37 -13.62 -5.70
C ARG A 112 -23.73 -13.67 -4.30
N LEU A 113 -22.63 -12.97 -4.06
CA LEU A 113 -22.07 -12.73 -2.73
C LEU A 113 -22.71 -11.50 -2.09
N VAL A 114 -22.86 -10.42 -2.85
CA VAL A 114 -23.23 -9.10 -2.30
C VAL A 114 -24.74 -8.90 -2.16
N LEU A 115 -25.54 -9.42 -3.11
CA LEU A 115 -26.99 -9.18 -3.14
C LEU A 115 -27.79 -9.99 -2.09
N PRO A 116 -27.45 -11.25 -1.77
CA PRO A 116 -28.18 -12.01 -0.76
C PRO A 116 -27.90 -11.51 0.68
N PRO A 117 -28.68 -11.95 1.68
CA PRO A 117 -28.39 -11.66 3.08
C PRO A 117 -26.97 -12.04 3.48
N SER A 118 -26.35 -11.20 4.33
CA SER A 118 -24.93 -11.33 4.69
C SER A 118 -24.61 -12.68 5.36
N SER A 119 -23.69 -13.44 4.75
CA SER A 119 -23.15 -14.69 5.31
C SER A 119 -21.67 -14.53 5.67
N LEU A 120 -21.22 -15.23 6.72
CA LEU A 120 -19.80 -15.21 7.11
C LEU A 120 -18.90 -15.73 5.98
N MET A 121 -19.39 -16.72 5.22
CA MET A 121 -18.67 -17.28 4.08
C MET A 121 -18.47 -16.25 2.98
N ALA A 122 -19.51 -15.46 2.65
CA ALA A 122 -19.41 -14.41 1.63
C ALA A 122 -18.46 -13.29 2.07
N ILE A 123 -18.50 -12.90 3.35
CA ILE A 123 -17.58 -11.91 3.91
C ILE A 123 -16.14 -12.40 3.76
N ARG A 124 -15.84 -13.63 4.21
CA ARG A 124 -14.50 -14.24 4.08
C ARG A 124 -14.05 -14.34 2.63
N ALA A 125 -14.95 -14.71 1.72
CA ALA A 125 -14.65 -14.81 0.30
C ALA A 125 -14.26 -13.44 -0.27
N LEU A 126 -15.06 -12.41 -0.04
CA LEU A 126 -14.76 -11.05 -0.52
C LEU A 126 -13.46 -10.50 0.07
N THR A 127 -13.21 -10.71 1.37
CA THR A 127 -11.96 -10.29 2.00
C THR A 127 -10.76 -11.02 1.40
N LEU A 128 -10.84 -12.34 1.22
CA LEU A 128 -9.76 -13.12 0.61
C LEU A 128 -9.56 -12.74 -0.86
N MET A 129 -10.63 -12.48 -1.60
CA MET A 129 -10.56 -11.98 -2.98
C MET A 129 -9.84 -10.63 -3.03
N ALA A 130 -10.12 -9.70 -2.10
CA ALA A 130 -9.41 -8.43 -2.02
C ALA A 130 -7.90 -8.63 -1.75
N CYS A 131 -7.53 -9.54 -0.84
CA CYS A 131 -6.13 -9.90 -0.60
C CYS A 131 -5.46 -10.53 -1.83
N TYR A 132 -6.14 -11.41 -2.56
CA TYR A 132 -5.57 -12.03 -3.76
C TYR A 132 -5.23 -11.01 -4.86
N VAL A 133 -6.11 -10.01 -5.03
CA VAL A 133 -5.94 -8.92 -6.00
C VAL A 133 -4.76 -8.01 -5.66
N GLU A 134 -4.26 -7.99 -4.42
CA GLU A 134 -2.99 -7.32 -4.12
C GLU A 134 -1.84 -7.87 -4.97
N GLY A 135 -1.78 -9.17 -5.21
CA GLY A 135 -0.76 -9.75 -6.11
C GLY A 135 -1.04 -9.54 -7.61
N LEU A 136 -2.19 -8.96 -7.95
CA LEU A 136 -2.56 -8.60 -9.32
C LEU A 136 -2.40 -7.10 -9.61
N GLY A 137 -2.14 -6.24 -8.62
CA GLY A 137 -1.97 -4.80 -8.86
C GLY A 137 -3.23 -4.05 -9.34
N ASN A 138 -4.41 -4.66 -9.37
CA ASN A 138 -5.65 -4.00 -9.81
C ASN A 138 -6.29 -3.20 -8.65
N ALA A 139 -5.93 -1.91 -8.56
CA ALA A 139 -6.36 -1.03 -7.48
C ALA A 139 -7.88 -0.82 -7.38
N PRO A 140 -8.64 -0.56 -8.47
CA PRO A 140 -10.10 -0.42 -8.38
C PRO A 140 -10.78 -1.69 -7.85
N LEU A 141 -10.38 -2.86 -8.34
CA LEU A 141 -11.02 -4.12 -7.98
C LEU A 141 -10.79 -4.50 -6.51
N LYS A 142 -9.56 -4.34 -5.98
CA LYS A 142 -9.30 -4.64 -4.55
C LYS A 142 -10.12 -3.73 -3.62
N HIS A 143 -10.28 -2.46 -3.96
CA HIS A 143 -11.13 -1.53 -3.20
C HIS A 143 -12.60 -1.91 -3.26
N LEU A 144 -13.11 -2.26 -4.45
CA LEU A 144 -14.49 -2.71 -4.62
C LEU A 144 -14.77 -3.94 -3.74
N LEU A 145 -13.91 -4.95 -3.80
CA LEU A 145 -14.06 -6.19 -3.03
C LEU A 145 -14.01 -5.92 -1.52
N CYS A 146 -13.04 -5.14 -1.06
CA CYS A 146 -12.90 -4.80 0.36
C CYS A 146 -14.08 -3.97 0.87
N SER A 147 -14.52 -2.95 0.13
CA SER A 147 -15.67 -2.12 0.52
C SER A 147 -16.95 -2.95 0.65
N ASN A 148 -17.17 -3.92 -0.25
CA ASN A 148 -18.30 -4.84 -0.14
C ASN A 148 -18.13 -5.80 1.05
N ALA A 149 -16.93 -6.28 1.34
CA ALA A 149 -16.67 -7.10 2.54
C ALA A 149 -17.00 -6.32 3.83
N VAL A 150 -16.61 -5.04 3.90
CA VAL A 150 -16.91 -4.13 5.01
C VAL A 150 -18.42 -3.94 5.15
N HIS A 151 -19.11 -3.62 4.06
CA HIS A 151 -20.55 -3.45 4.06
C HIS A 151 -21.29 -4.70 4.56
N LEU A 152 -20.91 -5.89 4.09
CA LEU A 152 -21.51 -7.15 4.53
C LEU A 152 -21.16 -7.46 6.00
N ALA A 153 -19.93 -7.17 6.44
CA ALA A 153 -19.51 -7.35 7.82
C ALA A 153 -20.28 -6.43 8.78
N GLN A 154 -20.48 -5.16 8.39
CA GLN A 154 -21.29 -4.20 9.14
C GLN A 154 -22.75 -4.65 9.18
N SER A 155 -23.33 -5.03 8.03
CA SER A 155 -24.70 -5.55 7.94
C SER A 155 -24.93 -6.81 8.78
N LYS A 156 -23.88 -7.62 8.97
CA LYS A 156 -23.90 -8.80 9.85
C LYS A 156 -23.65 -8.49 11.33
N GLY A 157 -23.33 -7.24 11.66
CA GLY A 157 -23.02 -6.80 13.02
C GLY A 157 -21.64 -7.22 13.53
N LEU A 158 -20.67 -7.53 12.66
CA LEU A 158 -19.32 -7.94 13.10
C LEU A 158 -18.53 -6.82 13.80
N HIS A 159 -18.87 -5.57 13.52
CA HIS A 159 -18.33 -4.38 14.19
C HIS A 159 -18.83 -4.22 15.64
N ARG A 160 -19.81 -5.02 16.06
CA ARG A 160 -20.41 -4.97 17.40
C ARG A 160 -19.95 -6.13 18.24
N GLN A 161 -19.66 -5.89 19.51
CA GLN A 161 -19.43 -6.97 20.44
C GLN A 161 -20.75 -7.72 20.67
N PRO A 162 -20.81 -9.05 20.43
CA PRO A 162 -22.01 -9.83 20.72
C PRO A 162 -22.36 -9.76 22.20
N ASP A 163 -23.65 -9.60 22.50
CA ASP A 163 -24.15 -9.72 23.88
C ASP A 163 -24.02 -11.18 24.36
N LYS A 164 -23.68 -11.38 25.63
CA LYS A 164 -23.58 -12.73 26.24
C LYS A 164 -24.90 -13.50 26.14
N THR A 165 -26.03 -12.80 26.10
CA THR A 165 -27.37 -13.38 25.96
C THR A 165 -27.64 -14.02 24.59
N TRP A 166 -26.82 -13.76 23.57
CA TRP A 166 -27.01 -14.30 22.21
C TRP A 166 -26.61 -15.78 22.08
N GLY A 167 -26.08 -16.40 23.16
CA GLY A 167 -25.77 -17.83 23.20
C GLY A 167 -24.60 -18.27 22.31
N HIS A 168 -23.78 -17.33 21.83
CA HIS A 168 -22.56 -17.66 21.09
C HIS A 168 -21.51 -18.26 22.02
N SER A 169 -20.82 -19.29 21.54
CA SER A 169 -19.65 -19.81 22.26
C SER A 169 -18.51 -18.78 22.24
N GLU A 170 -17.64 -18.80 23.24
CA GLU A 170 -16.48 -17.90 23.31
C GLU A 170 -15.60 -18.00 22.05
N ASN A 171 -15.42 -19.21 21.51
CA ASN A 171 -14.66 -19.45 20.30
C ASN A 171 -15.31 -18.82 19.06
N GLU A 172 -16.65 -18.83 18.96
CA GLU A 172 -17.37 -18.16 17.87
C GLU A 172 -17.24 -16.65 17.95
N VAL A 173 -17.38 -16.07 19.15
CA VAL A 173 -17.16 -14.63 19.37
C VAL A 173 -15.73 -14.25 18.98
N LEU A 174 -14.74 -15.06 19.39
CA LEU A 174 -13.34 -14.85 19.06
C LEU A 174 -13.09 -14.88 17.55
N LYS A 175 -13.60 -15.90 16.83
CA LYS A 175 -13.50 -15.99 15.36
C LYS A 175 -14.15 -14.78 14.66
N ARG A 176 -15.26 -14.26 15.20
CA ARG A 176 -15.95 -13.07 14.65
C ARG A 176 -15.15 -11.79 14.85
N ASN A 177 -14.60 -11.60 16.05
CA ASN A 177 -13.78 -10.43 16.35
C ASN A 177 -12.51 -10.43 15.50
N TRP A 178 -11.83 -11.57 15.36
CA TRP A 178 -10.68 -11.69 14.45
C TRP A 178 -11.04 -11.33 13.01
N LEU A 179 -12.15 -11.86 12.49
CA LEU A 179 -12.60 -11.54 11.13
C LEU A 179 -12.87 -10.04 10.97
N TRP A 180 -13.54 -9.40 11.94
CA TRP A 180 -13.77 -7.95 11.91
C TRP A 180 -12.47 -7.17 11.87
N TRP A 181 -11.54 -7.46 12.78
CA TRP A 181 -10.30 -6.69 12.90
C TRP A 181 -9.33 -6.92 11.74
N THR A 182 -9.35 -8.10 11.11
CA THR A 182 -8.63 -8.35 9.85
C THR A 182 -9.22 -7.51 8.71
N ILE A 183 -10.55 -7.45 8.59
CA ILE A 183 -11.23 -6.60 7.58
C ILE A 183 -10.93 -5.13 7.84
N TYR A 184 -10.98 -4.70 9.10
CA TYR A 184 -10.64 -3.35 9.51
C TYR A 184 -9.21 -2.97 9.09
N ALA A 185 -8.23 -3.81 9.42
CA ALA A 185 -6.83 -3.53 9.08
C ALA A 185 -6.60 -3.48 7.57
N LEU A 186 -7.22 -4.40 6.82
CA LEU A 186 -7.16 -4.43 5.36
C LEU A 186 -7.80 -3.18 4.74
N GLU A 187 -8.99 -2.78 5.21
CA GLU A 187 -9.70 -1.59 4.72
C GLU A 187 -8.88 -0.33 4.95
N LYS A 188 -8.38 -0.11 6.18
CA LYS A 188 -7.57 1.07 6.50
C LYS A 188 -6.28 1.11 5.68
N HIS A 189 -5.66 -0.04 5.43
CA HIS A 189 -4.49 -0.13 4.56
C HIS A 189 -4.82 0.23 3.10
N LEU A 190 -5.92 -0.29 2.56
CA LEU A 190 -6.33 0.02 1.19
C LEU A 190 -6.73 1.48 1.04
N ALA A 191 -7.51 2.02 1.99
CA ALA A 191 -7.89 3.43 2.03
C ALA A 191 -6.65 4.35 2.01
N LEU A 192 -5.61 4.01 2.78
CA LEU A 192 -4.32 4.71 2.74
C LEU A 192 -3.67 4.65 1.36
N CYS A 193 -3.47 3.44 0.82
CA CYS A 193 -2.76 3.26 -0.43
C CYS A 193 -3.50 3.84 -1.64
N GLY A 194 -4.82 3.85 -1.61
CA GLY A 194 -5.67 4.42 -2.66
C GLY A 194 -6.04 5.89 -2.44
N SER A 195 -5.55 6.53 -1.38
CA SER A 195 -5.93 7.89 -0.98
C SER A 195 -7.45 8.08 -0.79
N ARG A 196 -8.21 7.02 -0.49
CA ARG A 196 -9.67 7.08 -0.37
C ARG A 196 -10.09 7.30 1.08
N PRO A 197 -11.20 8.02 1.32
CA PRO A 197 -11.83 8.03 2.64
C PRO A 197 -12.18 6.61 3.07
N SER A 198 -12.00 6.32 4.36
CA SER A 198 -12.38 5.02 4.92
C SER A 198 -13.90 4.85 4.91
N ALA A 199 -14.36 3.64 4.57
CA ALA A 199 -15.76 3.24 4.67
C ALA A 199 -16.17 2.87 6.12
N ILE A 200 -15.20 2.80 7.03
CA ILE A 200 -15.41 2.44 8.43
C ILE A 200 -15.32 3.69 9.29
N ASP A 201 -16.44 4.00 9.96
CA ASP A 201 -16.46 4.95 11.06
C ASP A 201 -16.11 4.24 12.37
N ASP A 202 -14.97 4.63 12.93
CA ASP A 202 -14.42 4.04 14.16
C ASP A 202 -15.32 4.27 15.38
N ASP A 203 -16.11 5.35 15.37
CA ASP A 203 -16.99 5.73 16.48
C ASP A 203 -18.18 4.75 16.63
N ASN A 204 -18.42 3.90 15.62
CA ASN A 204 -19.47 2.88 15.61
C ASN A 204 -18.98 1.48 16.01
N ILE A 205 -17.70 1.31 16.36
CA ILE A 205 -17.12 -0.02 16.67
C ILE A 205 -17.22 -0.31 18.17
N SER A 206 -17.92 -1.38 18.53
CA SER A 206 -17.89 -1.93 19.91
C SER A 206 -17.21 -3.29 20.01
N ALA A 207 -16.87 -3.94 18.88
CA ALA A 207 -16.14 -5.21 18.87
C ALA A 207 -14.81 -5.11 19.63
N GLN A 208 -14.55 -6.07 20.51
CA GLN A 208 -13.33 -6.11 21.30
C GLN A 208 -12.14 -6.58 20.46
N ILE A 209 -10.95 -6.02 20.70
CA ILE A 209 -9.71 -6.48 20.07
C ILE A 209 -9.33 -7.84 20.68
N PRO A 210 -9.19 -8.90 19.86
CA PRO A 210 -8.79 -10.21 20.36
C PRO A 210 -7.40 -10.19 21.00
N THR A 211 -7.29 -10.80 22.17
CA THR A 211 -6.01 -11.01 22.88
C THR A 211 -5.51 -12.45 22.77
N THR A 212 -6.38 -13.38 22.38
CA THR A 212 -6.08 -14.79 22.18
C THR A 212 -6.34 -15.19 20.73
N VAL A 213 -5.70 -16.27 20.29
CA VAL A 213 -5.92 -16.86 18.97
C VAL A 213 -6.85 -18.06 19.08
N PRO A 214 -7.77 -18.29 18.12
CA PRO A 214 -8.54 -19.51 18.07
C PRO A 214 -7.62 -20.73 18.00
N SER A 215 -8.00 -21.80 18.70
CA SER A 215 -7.27 -23.07 18.67
C SER A 215 -7.12 -23.57 17.23
N ARG A 216 -5.92 -24.06 16.88
CA ARG A 216 -5.57 -24.58 15.54
C ARG A 216 -5.53 -23.55 14.40
N SER A 217 -5.61 -22.25 14.71
CA SER A 217 -5.43 -21.20 13.70
C SER A 217 -3.95 -20.97 13.35
N ASN A 218 -3.68 -20.55 12.12
CA ASN A 218 -2.35 -20.10 11.69
C ASN A 218 -2.06 -18.63 12.07
N ILE A 219 -2.90 -18.03 12.91
CA ILE A 219 -2.82 -16.61 13.24
C ILE A 219 -1.58 -16.33 14.08
N HIS A 220 -0.76 -15.38 13.63
CA HIS A 220 0.33 -14.85 14.44
C HIS A 220 -0.14 -13.65 15.28
N SER A 221 -0.53 -13.94 16.53
CA SER A 221 -1.14 -12.95 17.44
C SER A 221 -0.38 -11.63 17.56
N PRO A 222 0.96 -11.61 17.76
CA PRO A 222 1.67 -10.35 17.97
C PRO A 222 1.66 -9.45 16.73
N THR A 223 1.83 -10.02 15.53
CA THR A 223 1.85 -9.27 14.27
C THR A 223 0.49 -8.63 14.00
N LEU A 224 -0.60 -9.39 14.11
CA LEU A 224 -1.92 -8.85 13.87
C LEU A 224 -2.35 -7.85 14.95
N SER A 225 -2.01 -8.07 16.22
CA SER A 225 -2.29 -7.12 17.30
C SER A 225 -1.61 -5.77 17.06
N ILE A 226 -0.33 -5.77 16.67
CA ILE A 226 0.39 -4.53 16.29
C ILE A 226 -0.25 -3.92 15.04
N GLY A 227 -0.60 -4.75 14.05
CA GLY A 227 -1.30 -4.31 12.84
C GLY A 227 -2.62 -3.59 13.15
N ILE A 228 -3.45 -4.13 14.03
CA ILE A 228 -4.72 -3.53 14.47
C ILE A 228 -4.48 -2.18 15.16
N ARG A 229 -3.52 -2.12 16.10
CA ARG A 229 -3.14 -0.88 16.79
C ARG A 229 -2.66 0.18 15.79
N TYR A 230 -1.80 -0.21 14.85
CA TYR A 230 -1.37 0.65 13.76
C TYR A 230 -2.55 1.15 12.93
N SER A 231 -3.48 0.28 12.51
CA SER A 231 -4.65 0.68 11.71
C SER A 231 -5.56 1.66 12.45
N LYS A 232 -5.65 1.61 13.78
CA LYS A 232 -6.36 2.61 14.60
C LYS A 232 -5.65 3.96 14.61
N ILE A 233 -4.32 3.96 14.83
CA ILE A 233 -3.52 5.19 14.76
C ILE A 233 -3.63 5.80 13.36
N HIS A 234 -3.53 4.97 12.31
CA HIS A 234 -3.66 5.40 10.93
C HIS A 234 -5.02 6.05 10.65
N SER A 235 -6.12 5.45 11.14
CA SER A 235 -7.46 6.04 11.01
C SER A 235 -7.55 7.43 11.63
N GLN A 236 -6.92 7.63 12.80
CA GLN A 236 -6.84 8.94 13.46
C GLN A 236 -5.99 9.94 12.66
N ILE A 237 -4.83 9.51 12.14
CA ILE A 237 -3.99 10.32 11.24
C ILE A 237 -4.78 10.75 10.02
N SER A 238 -5.51 9.84 9.39
CA SER A 238 -6.33 10.14 8.21
C SER A 238 -7.38 11.22 8.51
N ARG A 239 -8.12 11.09 9.62
CA ARG A 239 -9.13 12.06 10.05
C ARG A 239 -8.54 13.44 10.41
N GLN A 240 -7.40 13.47 11.09
CA GLN A 240 -6.85 14.70 11.69
C GLN A 240 -5.82 15.42 10.81
N LEU A 241 -5.02 14.69 10.04
CA LEU A 241 -3.91 15.22 9.26
C LEU A 241 -4.07 15.06 7.74
N LEU A 242 -4.82 14.05 7.27
CA LEU A 242 -4.99 13.81 5.82
C LEU A 242 -6.39 14.21 5.33
N SER A 243 -7.13 14.99 6.11
CA SER A 243 -8.45 15.48 5.77
C SER A 243 -8.41 16.92 5.28
N PHE A 244 -9.47 17.35 4.58
CA PHE A 244 -9.63 18.75 4.20
C PHE A 244 -9.57 19.69 5.42
N LYS A 245 -10.07 19.24 6.58
CA LYS A 245 -10.02 20.01 7.83
C LYS A 245 -8.58 20.30 8.27
N ALA A 246 -7.63 19.40 8.00
CA ALA A 246 -6.23 19.60 8.34
C ALA A 246 -5.63 20.83 7.65
N LEU A 247 -6.13 21.22 6.46
CA LEU A 247 -5.69 22.44 5.78
C LEU A 247 -6.00 23.71 6.57
N SER A 248 -7.02 23.69 7.41
CA SER A 248 -7.49 24.86 8.18
C SER A 248 -6.88 24.97 9.57
N MET A 249 -6.02 24.03 9.96
CA MET A 249 -5.35 24.04 11.27
C MET A 249 -4.34 25.18 11.35
N SER A 250 -4.21 25.79 12.54
CA SER A 250 -3.09 26.69 12.81
C SER A 250 -1.76 25.93 12.83
N THR A 251 -0.66 26.63 12.57
CA THR A 251 0.70 26.07 12.60
C THR A 251 0.99 25.34 13.91
N ASN A 252 0.64 25.95 15.06
CA ASN A 252 0.84 25.35 16.37
C ASN A 252 0.02 24.07 16.61
N GLU A 253 -1.24 24.04 16.19
CA GLU A 253 -2.08 22.83 16.28
C GLU A 253 -1.53 21.71 15.40
N LEU A 254 -1.06 22.06 14.20
CA LEU A 254 -0.48 21.10 13.27
C LEU A 254 0.82 20.50 13.80
N ILE A 255 1.72 21.32 14.36
CA ILE A 255 2.94 20.86 15.04
C ILE A 255 2.57 19.85 16.14
N ARG A 256 1.62 20.21 17.02
CA ARG A 256 1.18 19.33 18.12
C ARG A 256 0.64 17.99 17.61
N CYS A 257 -0.19 18.00 16.57
CA CYS A 257 -0.71 16.77 15.97
C CYS A 257 0.40 15.92 15.36
N VAL A 258 1.36 16.53 14.65
CA VAL A 258 2.52 15.83 14.08
C VAL A 258 3.36 15.19 15.17
N THR A 259 3.72 15.92 16.23
CA THR A 259 4.48 15.38 17.37
C THR A 259 3.73 14.24 18.07
N HIS A 260 2.41 14.39 18.26
CA HIS A 260 1.58 13.36 18.89
C HIS A 260 1.58 12.04 18.10
N PHE A 261 1.32 12.10 16.79
CA PHE A 261 1.30 10.88 15.97
C PHE A 261 2.69 10.31 15.70
N HIS A 262 3.72 11.16 15.61
CA HIS A 262 5.11 10.71 15.58
C HIS A 262 5.42 9.82 16.79
N ALA A 263 5.11 10.30 18.00
CA ALA A 263 5.37 9.57 19.24
C ALA A 263 4.65 8.21 19.27
N GLN A 264 3.36 8.18 18.89
CA GLN A 264 2.60 6.92 18.85
C GLN A 264 3.18 5.91 17.84
N LEU A 265 3.60 6.36 16.65
CA LEU A 265 4.20 5.51 15.62
C LEU A 265 5.58 4.99 16.04
N LYS A 266 6.41 5.82 16.67
CA LYS A 266 7.70 5.41 17.23
C LYS A 266 7.53 4.41 18.37
N GLN A 267 6.58 4.65 19.28
CA GLN A 267 6.26 3.72 20.34
C GLN A 267 5.88 2.34 19.79
N LEU A 268 5.10 2.26 18.71
CA LEU A 268 4.80 0.98 18.07
C LEU A 268 6.05 0.25 17.54
N LEU A 269 7.04 0.97 17.00
CA LEU A 269 8.31 0.37 16.57
C LEU A 269 9.13 -0.13 17.75
N ASP A 270 9.14 0.62 18.86
CA ASP A 270 9.92 0.29 20.05
C ASP A 270 9.38 -0.96 20.76
N GLU A 271 8.05 -1.06 20.84
CA GLU A 271 7.30 -2.20 21.40
C GLU A 271 7.32 -3.46 20.52
N MET A 272 7.82 -3.39 19.28
CA MET A 272 7.94 -4.59 18.46
C MET A 272 8.83 -5.64 19.13
N PRO A 273 8.41 -6.91 19.17
CA PRO A 273 9.26 -8.02 19.59
C PRO A 273 10.61 -8.02 18.88
N ALA A 274 11.67 -8.46 19.56
CA ALA A 274 13.03 -8.48 19.00
C ALA A 274 13.11 -9.24 17.66
N GLU A 275 12.34 -10.32 17.52
CA GLU A 275 12.20 -11.10 16.29
C GLU A 275 11.59 -10.33 15.11
N PHE A 276 10.84 -9.26 15.35
CA PHE A 276 10.25 -8.40 14.30
C PHE A 276 11.13 -7.23 13.93
N LYS A 277 12.17 -6.92 14.73
CA LYS A 277 13.07 -5.82 14.44
C LYS A 277 13.94 -6.19 13.24
N ILE A 278 13.74 -5.48 12.12
CA ILE A 278 14.56 -5.66 10.93
C ILE A 278 15.87 -4.89 11.14
N GLY A 279 16.96 -5.63 11.38
CA GLY A 279 18.30 -5.05 11.37
C GLY A 279 18.64 -4.48 9.99
N THR A 280 19.40 -3.40 9.95
CA THR A 280 19.78 -2.70 8.70
C THR A 280 20.53 -3.60 7.71
N LEU A 281 21.24 -4.62 8.21
CA LEU A 281 22.03 -5.54 7.37
C LEU A 281 21.67 -7.03 7.51
N ALA A 282 20.89 -7.43 8.53
CA ALA A 282 20.57 -8.83 8.79
C ALA A 282 19.44 -9.36 7.91
N ARG A 283 19.54 -10.62 7.45
CA ARG A 283 18.43 -11.37 6.86
C ARG A 283 17.70 -12.11 7.98
N PRO A 284 16.43 -11.77 8.29
CA PRO A 284 15.68 -12.45 9.33
C PRO A 284 15.46 -13.93 8.97
N HIS A 285 15.61 -14.84 9.94
CA HIS A 285 15.30 -16.27 9.78
C HIS A 285 13.78 -16.52 9.92
N HIS A 286 13.00 -15.94 9.01
CA HIS A 286 11.55 -16.09 8.96
C HIS A 286 11.13 -16.80 7.67
N SER A 287 10.01 -17.52 7.71
CA SER A 287 9.36 -17.95 6.48
C SER A 287 8.98 -16.74 5.63
N THR A 288 8.96 -16.88 4.29
CA THR A 288 8.61 -15.79 3.37
C THR A 288 7.29 -15.12 3.75
N ARG A 289 6.28 -15.92 4.14
CA ARG A 289 4.98 -15.42 4.59
C ARG A 289 5.09 -14.52 5.82
N ARG A 290 5.81 -14.96 6.84
CA ARG A 290 6.01 -14.18 8.06
C ARG A 290 6.82 -12.91 7.78
N LEU A 291 7.82 -13.00 6.90
CA LEU A 291 8.60 -11.83 6.49
C LEU A 291 7.72 -10.77 5.79
N ILE A 292 6.77 -11.17 4.94
CA ILE A 292 5.81 -10.24 4.32
C ILE A 292 5.00 -9.49 5.38
N HIS A 293 4.51 -10.19 6.41
CA HIS A 293 3.77 -9.55 7.51
C HIS A 293 4.61 -8.59 8.35
N ILE A 294 5.87 -8.92 8.61
CA ILE A 294 6.79 -8.03 9.32
C ILE A 294 7.11 -6.80 8.44
N LEU A 295 7.39 -7.00 7.15
CA LEU A 295 7.63 -5.91 6.20
C LEU A 295 6.39 -5.01 6.06
N TYR A 296 5.19 -5.57 6.07
CA TYR A 296 3.94 -4.81 6.12
C TYR A 296 3.94 -3.83 7.29
N LEU A 297 4.23 -4.29 8.51
CA LEU A 297 4.23 -3.43 9.70
C LEU A 297 5.27 -2.32 9.59
N HIS A 298 6.51 -2.66 9.23
CA HIS A 298 7.58 -1.65 9.09
C HIS A 298 7.25 -0.63 8.00
N PHE A 299 6.87 -1.09 6.82
CA PHE A 299 6.60 -0.21 5.68
C PHE A 299 5.40 0.69 5.95
N SER A 300 4.37 0.15 6.59
CA SER A 300 3.18 0.93 6.95
C SER A 300 3.48 1.99 8.02
N ILE A 301 4.27 1.65 9.04
CA ILE A 301 4.64 2.62 10.08
C ILE A 301 5.57 3.70 9.54
N TYR A 302 6.63 3.34 8.81
CA TYR A 302 7.52 4.32 8.19
C TYR A 302 6.80 5.15 7.11
N GLY A 303 5.89 4.54 6.35
CA GLY A 303 5.01 5.23 5.42
C GLY A 303 4.14 6.27 6.13
N SER A 304 3.51 5.90 7.24
CA SER A 304 2.72 6.84 8.05
C SER A 304 3.58 7.93 8.70
N LEU A 305 4.82 7.64 9.13
CA LEU A 305 5.75 8.68 9.60
C LEU A 305 6.03 9.70 8.49
N MET A 306 6.28 9.25 7.25
CA MET A 306 6.46 10.16 6.12
C MET A 306 5.19 11.00 5.86
N ALA A 307 4.01 10.37 5.88
CA ALA A 307 2.74 11.05 5.63
C ALA A 307 2.40 12.09 6.71
N VAL A 308 2.67 11.79 7.99
CA VAL A 308 2.48 12.72 9.11
C VAL A 308 3.36 13.95 8.96
N HIS A 309 4.64 13.76 8.61
CA HIS A 309 5.61 14.85 8.47
C HIS A 309 5.56 15.58 7.11
N ALA A 310 4.73 15.12 6.17
CA ALA A 310 4.57 15.70 4.83
C ALA A 310 4.33 17.22 4.84
N HIS A 311 3.49 17.69 5.77
CA HIS A 311 3.10 19.09 5.92
C HIS A 311 4.27 20.05 6.10
N PHE A 312 5.33 19.59 6.77
CA PHE A 312 6.53 20.37 7.07
C PHE A 312 7.74 19.95 6.22
N PHE A 313 7.54 19.03 5.28
CA PHE A 313 8.61 18.50 4.43
C PHE A 313 8.51 19.02 3.00
N TYR A 314 7.34 18.90 2.38
CA TYR A 314 7.18 19.23 0.96
C TYR A 314 7.22 20.74 0.73
N PRO A 315 8.04 21.23 -0.23
CA PRO A 315 8.19 22.67 -0.49
C PRO A 315 6.87 23.41 -0.73
N TRP A 316 5.96 22.79 -1.48
CA TRP A 316 4.64 23.37 -1.78
C TRP A 316 3.71 23.41 -0.56
N MET A 317 3.87 22.52 0.42
CA MET A 317 3.11 22.59 1.68
C MET A 317 3.72 23.60 2.63
N THR A 318 5.06 23.63 2.77
CA THR A 318 5.74 24.57 3.65
C THR A 318 5.56 26.03 3.21
N SER A 319 5.35 26.26 1.91
CA SER A 319 5.04 27.59 1.37
C SER A 319 3.82 28.25 2.02
N ARG A 320 2.88 27.45 2.56
CA ARG A 320 1.69 27.95 3.26
C ARG A 320 2.01 28.69 4.56
N PHE A 321 3.20 28.48 5.10
CA PHE A 321 3.66 29.13 6.34
C PHE A 321 4.60 30.31 6.07
N ALA A 322 4.95 30.59 4.81
CA ALA A 322 5.87 31.66 4.46
C ALA A 322 5.34 33.07 4.82
N SER A 323 4.02 33.21 5.04
CA SER A 323 3.40 34.46 5.45
C SER A 323 3.49 34.77 6.95
N ASP A 324 3.80 33.78 7.81
CA ASP A 324 3.69 33.93 9.28
C ASP A 324 4.91 34.57 9.97
N GLY A 325 5.88 35.06 9.20
CA GLY A 325 7.14 35.58 9.74
C GLY A 325 8.08 34.47 10.22
N SER A 326 9.29 34.85 10.64
CA SER A 326 10.31 33.90 11.10
C SER A 326 9.98 33.39 12.52
N ASP A 327 9.32 32.24 12.60
CA ASP A 327 9.11 31.50 13.85
C ASP A 327 10.17 30.38 13.99
N ALA A 328 11.02 30.50 15.01
CA ALA A 328 12.06 29.50 15.29
C ALA A 328 11.48 28.09 15.54
N ALA A 329 10.27 27.98 16.06
CA ALA A 329 9.61 26.69 16.30
C ALA A 329 9.21 26.01 14.97
N LEU A 330 8.73 26.79 13.99
CA LEU A 330 8.39 26.30 12.66
C LEU A 330 9.64 25.81 11.91
N GLU A 331 10.72 26.58 11.91
CA GLU A 331 11.98 26.19 11.27
C GLU A 331 12.55 24.90 11.89
N ALA A 332 12.53 24.78 13.22
CA ALA A 332 12.92 23.56 13.92
C ALA A 332 12.05 22.36 13.53
N GLN A 333 10.74 22.57 13.37
CA GLN A 333 9.81 21.52 12.93
C GLN A 333 10.08 21.09 11.48
N ILE A 334 10.36 22.02 10.57
CA ILE A 334 10.70 21.74 9.16
C ILE A 334 11.98 20.91 9.08
N ALA A 335 13.00 21.27 9.86
CA ALA A 335 14.25 20.52 9.92
C ALA A 335 14.02 19.09 10.47
N SER A 336 13.33 18.96 11.61
CA SER A 336 13.01 17.67 12.22
C SER A 336 12.18 16.76 11.31
N SER A 337 11.18 17.34 10.65
CA SER A 337 10.31 16.61 9.71
C SER A 337 11.08 16.14 8.48
N SER A 338 11.96 16.98 7.95
CA SER A 338 12.82 16.61 6.81
C SER A 338 13.71 15.41 7.14
N ILE A 339 14.34 15.40 8.32
CA ILE A 339 15.17 14.29 8.79
C ILE A 339 14.32 13.01 8.94
N THR A 340 13.17 13.12 9.61
CA THR A 340 12.28 11.98 9.86
C THR A 340 11.79 11.33 8.58
N VAL A 341 11.39 12.14 7.58
CA VAL A 341 10.94 11.65 6.27
C VAL A 341 12.07 10.90 5.57
N ALA A 342 13.27 11.49 5.51
CA ALA A 342 14.42 10.88 4.87
C ALA A 342 14.84 9.58 5.54
N GLU A 343 14.92 9.54 6.87
CA GLU A 343 15.21 8.32 7.62
C GLU A 343 14.18 7.22 7.36
N SER A 344 12.90 7.55 7.38
CA SER A 344 11.82 6.60 7.12
C SER A 344 11.90 6.03 5.70
N ALA A 345 12.16 6.89 4.70
CA ALA A 345 12.39 6.47 3.31
C ALA A 345 13.59 5.53 3.18
N ARG A 346 14.73 5.88 3.82
CA ARG A 346 15.94 5.03 3.84
C ARG A 346 15.64 3.65 4.44
N LYS A 347 14.88 3.58 5.53
CA LYS A 347 14.52 2.30 6.18
C LYS A 347 13.69 1.41 5.26
N ILE A 348 12.74 1.97 4.51
CA ILE A 348 11.96 1.22 3.52
C ILE A 348 12.88 0.73 2.40
N ILE A 349 13.69 1.61 1.81
CA ILE A 349 14.58 1.26 0.67
C ILE A 349 15.60 0.19 1.06
N LEU A 350 16.22 0.33 2.24
CA LEU A 350 17.16 -0.69 2.76
C LEU A 350 16.50 -2.04 2.98
N ALA A 351 15.21 -2.07 3.29
CA ALA A 351 14.46 -3.30 3.47
C ALA A 351 13.94 -3.90 2.15
N ILE A 352 13.96 -3.17 1.02
CA ILE A 352 13.63 -3.71 -0.31
C ILE A 352 14.50 -4.93 -0.65
N ARG A 353 15.78 -4.93 -0.25
CA ARG A 353 16.70 -6.06 -0.49
C ARG A 353 16.28 -7.38 0.20
N LEU A 354 15.31 -7.33 1.11
CA LEU A 354 14.75 -8.51 1.78
C LEU A 354 13.58 -9.10 0.98
N ILE A 355 13.10 -8.39 -0.05
CA ILE A 355 11.99 -8.81 -0.90
C ILE A 355 12.54 -9.69 -2.02
N ASN A 356 12.04 -10.92 -2.11
CA ASN A 356 12.24 -11.76 -3.28
C ASN A 356 11.01 -11.64 -4.19
N THR A 357 11.04 -10.64 -5.09
CA THR A 357 9.88 -10.30 -5.92
C THR A 357 9.56 -11.41 -6.91
N ASN A 358 8.31 -11.87 -6.89
CA ASN A 358 7.75 -12.86 -7.80
C ASN A 358 6.24 -12.62 -7.98
N VAL A 359 5.56 -13.48 -8.73
CA VAL A 359 4.12 -13.38 -9.02
C VAL A 359 3.18 -13.44 -7.80
N THR A 360 3.66 -13.88 -6.63
CA THR A 360 2.90 -13.88 -5.37
C THR A 360 3.11 -12.62 -4.52
N THR A 361 4.02 -11.73 -4.92
CA THR A 361 4.39 -10.56 -4.11
C THR A 361 3.25 -9.53 -4.11
N PRO A 362 2.79 -9.04 -2.95
CA PRO A 362 1.74 -8.03 -2.88
C PRO A 362 2.12 -6.69 -3.52
N SER A 363 1.15 -6.00 -4.12
CA SER A 363 1.40 -4.74 -4.82
C SER A 363 1.92 -3.64 -3.90
N TRP A 364 1.42 -3.57 -2.66
CA TRP A 364 1.89 -2.60 -1.68
C TRP A 364 3.38 -2.77 -1.34
N LEU A 365 3.87 -4.02 -1.35
CA LEU A 365 5.25 -4.38 -1.01
C LEU A 365 6.19 -4.12 -2.18
N ALA A 366 5.79 -4.54 -3.38
CA ALA A 366 6.63 -4.42 -4.58
C ALA A 366 6.63 -3.02 -5.20
N PHE A 367 5.52 -2.27 -5.08
CA PHE A 367 5.31 -1.02 -5.82
C PHE A 367 5.06 0.17 -4.90
N TYR A 368 3.97 0.17 -4.12
CA TYR A 368 3.50 1.36 -3.41
C TYR A 368 4.54 1.97 -2.46
N TYR A 369 5.00 1.21 -1.47
CA TYR A 369 5.96 1.74 -0.48
C TYR A 369 7.35 2.01 -1.07
N PRO A 370 7.91 1.18 -1.96
CA PRO A 370 9.14 1.52 -2.68
C PRO A 370 9.05 2.82 -3.46
N ILE A 371 7.98 3.05 -4.22
CA ILE A 371 7.74 4.30 -4.97
C ILE A 371 7.59 5.47 -4.00
N TYR A 372 6.81 5.30 -2.94
CA TYR A 372 6.61 6.36 -1.96
C TYR A 372 7.92 6.75 -1.26
N ALA A 373 8.76 5.77 -0.91
CA ALA A 373 10.06 6.01 -0.31
C ALA A 373 11.05 6.68 -1.28
N VAL A 374 11.14 6.22 -2.54
CA VAL A 374 12.09 6.80 -3.51
C VAL A 374 11.76 8.26 -3.81
N ILE A 375 10.47 8.62 -3.91
CA ILE A 375 10.07 10.01 -4.17
C ILE A 375 10.40 10.91 -2.96
N ASN A 376 10.12 10.45 -1.75
CA ASN A 376 10.44 11.22 -0.55
C ASN A 376 11.96 11.38 -0.36
N LEU A 377 12.76 10.34 -0.61
CA LEU A 377 14.21 10.45 -0.55
C LEU A 377 14.76 11.35 -1.66
N PHE A 378 14.22 11.24 -2.88
CA PHE A 378 14.56 12.11 -4.00
C PHE A 378 14.35 13.59 -3.65
N ILE A 379 13.15 13.94 -3.15
CA ILE A 379 12.83 15.33 -2.74
C ILE A 379 13.78 15.80 -1.64
N TYR A 380 14.13 14.94 -0.68
CA TYR A 380 15.09 15.28 0.36
C TYR A 380 16.48 15.61 -0.22
N VAL A 381 16.98 14.81 -1.17
CA VAL A 381 18.26 15.06 -1.86
C VAL A 381 18.21 16.37 -2.66
N LEU A 382 17.07 16.68 -3.29
CA LEU A 382 16.90 17.97 -3.99
C LEU A 382 16.97 19.16 -3.02
N LYS A 383 16.38 19.03 -1.82
CA LYS A 383 16.37 20.08 -0.80
C LYS A 383 17.75 20.29 -0.16
N TYR A 384 18.55 19.23 -0.05
CA TYR A 384 19.84 19.26 0.64
C TYR A 384 20.97 18.55 -0.12
N PRO A 385 21.34 19.03 -1.32
CA PRO A 385 22.25 18.32 -2.23
C PRO A 385 23.71 18.27 -1.76
N THR A 386 24.10 19.13 -0.81
CA THR A 386 25.48 19.25 -0.33
C THR A 386 25.73 18.51 0.99
N LEU A 387 24.70 17.93 1.62
CA LEU A 387 24.88 17.15 2.84
C LEU A 387 25.80 15.95 2.62
N SER A 388 26.55 15.58 3.66
CA SER A 388 27.44 14.41 3.63
C SER A 388 26.70 13.10 3.33
N THR A 389 25.40 13.01 3.66
CA THR A 389 24.57 11.84 3.36
C THR A 389 24.17 11.74 1.88
N ALA A 390 24.27 12.81 1.09
CA ALA A 390 23.73 12.86 -0.27
C ALA A 390 24.30 11.74 -1.16
N THR A 391 25.59 11.41 -1.04
CA THR A 391 26.19 10.31 -1.81
C THR A 391 25.62 8.94 -1.43
N ALA A 392 25.36 8.70 -0.13
CA ALA A 392 24.73 7.46 0.32
C ALA A 392 23.25 7.39 -0.11
N ASP A 393 22.56 8.53 -0.09
CA ASP A 393 21.17 8.65 -0.52
C ASP A 393 21.03 8.37 -2.03
N LEU A 394 21.97 8.82 -2.86
CA LEU A 394 22.03 8.46 -4.29
C LEU A 394 22.14 6.95 -4.48
N GLY A 395 23.02 6.27 -3.73
CA GLY A 395 23.15 4.82 -3.78
C GLY A 395 21.86 4.09 -3.39
N LEU A 396 21.06 4.65 -2.46
CA LEU A 396 19.75 4.10 -2.13
C LEU A 396 18.72 4.32 -3.24
N LEU A 397 18.74 5.47 -3.92
CA LEU A 397 17.91 5.67 -5.12
C LEU A 397 18.25 4.63 -6.20
N ASP A 398 19.54 4.33 -6.41
CA ASP A 398 20.00 3.30 -7.34
C ASP A 398 19.55 1.89 -6.93
N VAL A 399 19.57 1.55 -5.62
CA VAL A 399 19.02 0.28 -5.12
C VAL A 399 17.54 0.15 -5.49
N CYS A 400 16.77 1.22 -5.31
CA CYS A 400 15.36 1.22 -5.69
C CYS A 400 15.19 1.10 -7.21
N ALA A 401 16.01 1.80 -8.02
CA ALA A 401 16.00 1.68 -9.47
C ALA A 401 16.32 0.25 -9.94
N GLY A 402 17.26 -0.44 -9.28
CA GLY A 402 17.58 -1.84 -9.53
C GLY A 402 16.41 -2.78 -9.26
N HIS A 403 15.66 -2.56 -8.16
CA HIS A 403 14.45 -3.33 -7.85
C HIS A 403 13.38 -3.21 -8.95
N PHE A 404 13.12 -1.99 -9.43
CA PHE A 404 12.16 -1.79 -10.53
C PHE A 404 12.68 -2.31 -11.88
N GLY A 405 13.99 -2.23 -12.14
CA GLY A 405 14.60 -2.89 -13.29
C GLY A 405 14.46 -4.42 -13.25
N TYR A 406 14.55 -5.03 -12.06
CA TYR A 406 14.29 -6.46 -11.88
C TYR A 406 12.82 -6.82 -12.12
N ILE A 407 11.88 -5.99 -11.66
CA ILE A 407 10.44 -6.19 -11.95
C ILE A 407 10.15 -6.09 -13.45
N GLU A 408 10.72 -5.09 -14.13
CA GLU A 408 10.60 -4.91 -15.57
C GLU A 408 11.10 -6.17 -16.32
N PHE A 409 12.26 -6.69 -15.93
CA PHE A 409 12.78 -7.96 -16.47
C PHE A 409 11.86 -9.16 -16.17
N LEU A 410 11.46 -9.34 -14.91
CA LEU A 410 10.63 -10.46 -14.45
C LEU A 410 9.27 -10.52 -15.16
N THR A 411 8.70 -9.36 -15.44
CA THR A 411 7.39 -9.23 -16.11
C THR A 411 7.50 -9.20 -17.63
N SER A 412 8.70 -9.38 -18.20
CA SER A 412 8.95 -9.23 -19.64
C SER A 412 8.43 -7.89 -20.17
N SER A 413 8.69 -6.82 -19.42
CA SER A 413 8.28 -5.44 -19.69
C SER A 413 6.77 -5.18 -19.70
N GLN A 414 5.93 -6.12 -19.23
CA GLN A 414 4.50 -5.84 -19.02
C GLN A 414 4.25 -4.81 -17.93
N VAL A 415 5.15 -4.71 -16.96
CA VAL A 415 5.13 -3.67 -15.92
C VAL A 415 6.48 -2.95 -15.95
N SER A 416 6.47 -1.69 -16.39
CA SER A 416 7.67 -0.83 -16.42
C SER A 416 7.37 0.49 -15.72
N ILE A 417 8.26 0.88 -14.78
CA ILE A 417 8.17 2.11 -14.00
C ILE A 417 9.55 2.76 -14.02
N SER A 418 9.70 3.80 -14.85
CA SER A 418 10.98 4.50 -15.04
C SER A 418 11.32 5.49 -13.93
N LEU A 419 10.31 5.96 -13.18
CA LEU A 419 10.43 7.03 -12.18
C LEU A 419 11.63 6.88 -11.22
N PRO A 420 11.92 5.71 -10.60
CA PRO A 420 13.08 5.57 -9.72
C PRO A 420 14.43 5.79 -10.43
N ARG A 421 14.54 5.32 -11.67
CA ARG A 421 15.74 5.47 -12.52
C ARG A 421 15.94 6.93 -12.91
N GLU A 422 14.86 7.62 -13.27
CA GLU A 422 14.87 9.06 -13.59
C GLU A 422 15.22 9.91 -12.36
N ALA A 423 14.62 9.61 -11.21
CA ALA A 423 14.88 10.28 -9.94
C ALA A 423 16.36 10.17 -9.53
N ALA A 424 16.95 8.98 -9.62
CA ALA A 424 18.37 8.76 -9.35
C ALA A 424 19.27 9.60 -10.28
N ASN A 425 18.95 9.61 -11.58
CA ASN A 425 19.70 10.38 -12.58
C ASN A 425 19.66 11.89 -12.33
N VAL A 426 18.46 12.43 -12.06
CA VAL A 426 18.27 13.87 -11.79
C VAL A 426 18.98 14.26 -10.49
N ALA A 427 18.80 13.48 -9.41
CA ALA A 427 19.46 13.75 -8.14
C ALA A 427 20.99 13.70 -8.27
N SER A 428 21.53 12.73 -9.03
CA SER A 428 22.98 12.61 -9.26
C SER A 428 23.56 13.83 -9.98
N LYS A 429 22.87 14.33 -11.02
CA LYS A 429 23.28 15.56 -11.72
C LYS A 429 23.28 16.77 -10.79
N LEU A 430 22.23 16.93 -9.97
CA LEU A 430 22.12 18.04 -9.03
C LEU A 430 23.23 18.00 -7.96
N VAL A 431 23.44 16.85 -7.31
CA VAL A 431 24.47 16.69 -6.27
C VAL A 431 25.86 16.98 -6.83
N LYS A 432 26.16 16.53 -8.07
CA LYS A 432 27.42 16.84 -8.75
C LYS A 432 27.57 18.35 -8.99
N ALA A 433 26.54 19.01 -9.50
CA ALA A 433 26.55 20.45 -9.75
C ALA A 433 26.69 21.27 -8.46
N ALA A 434 26.02 20.86 -7.38
CA ALA A 434 26.09 21.53 -6.08
C ALA A 434 27.48 21.41 -5.45
N LYS A 435 28.09 20.21 -5.49
CA LYS A 435 29.46 19.99 -4.98
C LYS A 435 30.52 20.70 -5.80
N ALA A 436 30.34 20.80 -7.13
CA ALA A 436 31.25 21.55 -7.99
C ALA A 436 31.28 23.05 -7.61
N LYS A 437 30.12 23.64 -7.30
CA LYS A 437 30.01 25.03 -6.83
C LYS A 437 30.66 25.26 -5.46
N GLU A 438 30.63 24.28 -4.55
CA GLU A 438 31.34 24.38 -3.27
C GLU A 438 32.86 24.24 -3.41
N SER A 439 33.33 23.56 -4.46
CA SER A 439 34.76 23.35 -4.72
C SER A 439 35.45 24.47 -5.50
N GLU A 440 34.71 25.46 -6.02
CA GLU A 440 35.30 26.67 -6.61
C GLU A 440 35.77 27.60 -5.48
N PRO A 441 37.09 27.89 -5.35
CA PRO A 441 37.58 28.79 -4.31
C PRO A 441 37.12 30.24 -4.57
N ALA A 442 36.70 30.92 -3.50
CA ALA A 442 36.46 32.36 -3.49
C ALA A 442 37.79 33.15 -3.63
N SER A 443 38.34 33.18 -4.84
CA SER A 443 39.40 34.08 -5.31
C SER A 443 39.45 33.90 -6.84
N VAL A 444 39.01 34.82 -7.68
CA VAL A 444 39.59 36.15 -7.91
C VAL A 444 38.51 37.07 -8.48
N GLN A 445 38.08 38.08 -7.73
CA GLN A 445 37.76 39.40 -8.29
C GLN A 445 38.16 40.45 -7.25
N SER A 446 39.42 40.86 -7.33
CA SER A 446 39.88 42.10 -6.72
C SER A 446 40.65 42.87 -7.77
N THR A 447 39.95 43.80 -8.41
CA THR A 447 40.54 45.08 -8.83
C THR A 447 39.49 46.15 -8.61
N ALA A 448 39.70 46.88 -7.51
CA ALA A 448 38.93 48.04 -7.10
C ALA A 448 39.07 49.20 -8.09
N ILE A 449 38.00 49.98 -8.30
CA ILE A 449 38.00 51.45 -8.22
C ILE A 449 36.61 51.92 -7.70
N PHE A 450 36.62 52.56 -6.52
CA PHE A 450 35.82 53.70 -5.99
C PHE A 450 34.59 54.19 -6.80
N GLU A 451 33.42 54.59 -6.27
CA GLU A 451 33.10 55.28 -5.00
C GLU A 451 31.56 55.33 -4.76
N GLN A 452 31.14 55.18 -3.49
CA GLN A 452 29.97 55.79 -2.77
C GLN A 452 28.57 55.90 -3.44
N GLN A 453 27.53 55.22 -2.90
CA GLN A 453 26.65 55.66 -1.77
C GLN A 453 25.31 54.86 -1.68
N SER A 454 25.00 54.42 -0.45
CA SER A 454 23.68 54.20 0.19
C SER A 454 22.54 53.38 -0.47
N SER A 455 22.42 52.15 0.05
CA SER A 455 21.22 51.52 0.64
C SER A 455 19.88 51.46 -0.13
N THR A 456 19.61 50.30 -0.73
CA THR A 456 18.37 49.51 -0.59
C THR A 456 18.63 48.12 -1.20
N ALA A 457 18.42 47.04 -0.44
CA ALA A 457 18.51 45.67 -0.97
C ALA A 457 17.09 45.12 -1.24
N PRO A 458 16.75 44.72 -2.48
CA PRO A 458 15.62 43.86 -2.74
C PRO A 458 16.05 42.42 -3.06
N MET A 459 15.17 41.48 -2.70
CA MET A 459 15.24 40.06 -3.03
C MET A 459 15.47 39.82 -4.52
N LEU A 460 16.40 38.91 -4.84
CA LEU A 460 16.63 38.43 -6.21
C LEU A 460 15.50 37.49 -6.64
N HIS A 461 14.59 38.02 -7.46
CA HIS A 461 13.79 37.23 -8.39
C HIS A 461 14.70 36.72 -9.52
N LEU A 462 14.82 35.40 -9.67
CA LEU A 462 15.38 34.81 -10.88
C LEU A 462 14.36 34.92 -12.02
N ASN A 463 14.68 35.74 -13.01
CA ASN A 463 13.91 35.89 -14.26
C ASN A 463 14.41 34.86 -15.28
N VAL A 464 13.51 34.05 -15.85
CA VAL A 464 13.80 32.83 -16.64
C VAL A 464 13.70 33.10 -18.16
N ASP A 465 13.84 34.34 -18.61
CA ASP A 465 13.50 34.72 -20.00
C ASP A 465 14.68 35.06 -20.93
N THR A 466 15.92 34.68 -20.60
CA THR A 466 17.07 34.95 -21.50
C THR A 466 18.01 33.76 -21.68
N LEU A 467 17.52 32.71 -22.32
CA LEU A 467 18.36 31.72 -23.01
C LEU A 467 17.82 31.52 -24.43
N GLU A 468 18.31 32.33 -25.36
CA GLU A 468 18.11 32.14 -26.80
C GLU A 468 18.86 30.87 -27.26
N PHE A 469 18.12 29.92 -27.83
CA PHE A 469 18.67 28.76 -28.53
C PHE A 469 18.51 28.98 -30.04
N ASP A 470 19.62 29.23 -30.73
CA ASP A 470 19.63 29.25 -32.19
C ASP A 470 20.16 27.93 -32.78
N ASN A 471 19.27 27.26 -33.51
CA ASN A 471 19.42 26.39 -34.68
C ASN A 471 20.48 25.25 -34.71
N ALA A 472 19.99 24.02 -34.54
CA ALA A 472 20.27 22.91 -35.46
C ALA A 472 19.09 21.91 -35.52
N GLN A 473 18.46 21.81 -36.69
CA GLN A 473 17.46 20.81 -37.12
C GLN A 473 18.04 19.38 -36.99
N SER A 474 17.35 18.26 -36.78
CA SER A 474 15.95 17.84 -36.99
C SER A 474 15.72 16.53 -36.21
N GLY A 475 14.51 16.33 -35.67
CA GLY A 475 14.11 15.12 -34.95
C GLY A 475 13.00 15.44 -33.94
N SER A 476 11.82 15.77 -34.45
CA SER A 476 10.69 16.25 -33.64
C SER A 476 10.26 15.23 -32.58
N THR A 477 10.57 15.52 -31.33
CA THR A 477 9.82 15.03 -30.17
C THR A 477 9.16 16.25 -29.55
N ASN A 478 7.86 16.39 -29.80
CA ASN A 478 7.08 17.52 -29.31
C ASN A 478 7.09 17.53 -27.78
N LEU A 479 7.64 18.62 -27.23
CA LEU A 479 7.63 18.96 -25.81
C LEU A 479 6.24 19.54 -25.41
N GLY A 480 5.17 18.83 -25.77
CA GLY A 480 3.78 19.28 -25.63
C GLY A 480 2.85 18.28 -24.94
N ASP A 481 3.34 17.10 -24.55
CA ASP A 481 2.49 16.01 -24.02
C ASP A 481 2.43 15.91 -22.48
N LEU A 482 2.85 16.96 -21.76
CA LEU A 482 2.60 17.08 -20.32
C LEU A 482 1.14 17.49 -19.97
N GLY A 483 0.25 17.56 -20.98
CA GLY A 483 -1.12 18.07 -20.84
C GLY A 483 -2.24 17.03 -20.73
N ASN A 484 -1.99 15.72 -20.82
CA ASN A 484 -3.05 14.70 -20.92
C ASN A 484 -3.12 13.69 -19.75
N TYR A 485 -2.77 14.10 -18.54
CA TYR A 485 -2.92 13.28 -17.31
C TYR A 485 -4.03 13.73 -16.36
N MET A 486 -5.10 14.32 -16.90
CA MET A 486 -6.37 14.45 -16.18
C MET A 486 -7.51 14.04 -17.11
N SER A 487 -7.88 12.76 -17.09
CA SER A 487 -9.25 12.42 -17.44
C SER A 487 -10.13 13.02 -16.35
N PRO A 488 -11.08 13.92 -16.66
CA PRO A 488 -12.00 14.50 -15.68
C PRO A 488 -12.82 13.42 -14.93
N ASP A 489 -12.92 12.22 -15.50
CA ASP A 489 -13.65 11.09 -14.95
C ASP A 489 -12.81 10.22 -13.99
N SER A 490 -11.48 10.37 -13.97
CA SER A 490 -10.61 9.66 -13.03
C SER A 490 -10.36 10.49 -11.76
N ALA A 491 -11.43 10.73 -11.00
CA ALA A 491 -11.37 11.52 -9.77
C ALA A 491 -10.61 10.79 -8.65
N GLY A 492 -9.33 11.13 -8.47
CA GLY A 492 -8.57 10.87 -7.26
C GLY A 492 -8.88 11.92 -6.21
N TRP A 493 -9.34 11.48 -5.04
CA TRP A 493 -9.63 12.37 -3.90
C TRP A 493 -8.42 12.42 -2.96
N ASN A 494 -8.11 13.61 -2.45
CA ASN A 494 -7.26 13.94 -1.28
C ASN A 494 -5.85 14.52 -1.50
N LEU A 495 -5.41 15.27 -0.47
CA LEU A 495 -4.26 16.19 -0.36
C LEU A 495 -2.86 15.67 -0.76
N LEU A 496 -2.72 14.35 -0.89
CA LEU A 496 -1.52 13.68 -1.38
C LEU A 496 -1.63 13.33 -2.87
N SER A 497 -2.53 14.01 -3.61
CA SER A 497 -2.82 13.84 -5.04
C SER A 497 -1.60 13.95 -5.96
N SER A 498 -0.44 14.36 -5.44
CA SER A 498 0.85 14.23 -6.15
C SER A 498 1.24 12.77 -6.47
N PHE A 499 0.54 11.77 -5.90
CA PHE A 499 0.87 10.35 -6.08
C PHE A 499 -0.19 9.50 -6.79
N ASP A 500 -1.15 10.11 -7.50
CA ASP A 500 -2.02 9.40 -8.45
C ASP A 500 -1.27 8.97 -9.73
N MET A 501 -0.07 8.41 -9.58
CA MET A 501 0.73 7.87 -10.68
C MET A 501 0.39 6.42 -11.03
N VAL A 502 -0.53 5.79 -10.31
CA VAL A 502 -0.99 4.42 -10.61
C VAL A 502 -2.34 4.50 -11.31
N ASN A 503 -2.37 5.21 -12.44
CA ASN A 503 -3.49 5.10 -13.37
C ASN A 503 -3.51 3.67 -13.92
N SER A 504 -4.66 3.01 -13.97
CA SER A 504 -4.79 1.60 -14.39
C SER A 504 -4.33 1.36 -15.83
N THR A 505 -4.22 2.41 -16.63
CA THR A 505 -3.68 2.43 -17.99
C THR A 505 -2.16 2.21 -18.05
N VAL A 506 -1.40 2.61 -17.02
CA VAL A 506 0.08 2.48 -16.99
C VAL A 506 0.52 1.04 -16.69
N LEU A 507 -0.36 0.24 -16.08
CA LEU A 507 -0.03 -1.12 -15.63
C LEU A 507 -0.45 -2.24 -16.60
N GLY A 508 -0.96 -1.93 -17.80
CA GLY A 508 -1.32 -2.94 -18.80
C GLY A 508 -2.39 -3.96 -18.36
N PHE A 509 -3.11 -3.68 -17.27
CA PHE A 509 -4.12 -4.59 -16.71
C PHE A 509 -5.44 -4.63 -17.50
N GLU A 510 -5.55 -3.87 -18.60
CA GLU A 510 -6.72 -3.88 -19.49
C GLU A 510 -6.98 -5.26 -20.11
N THR A 511 -5.98 -6.16 -20.11
CA THR A 511 -6.13 -7.52 -20.63
C THR A 511 -6.82 -8.51 -19.68
N PHE A 512 -7.22 -8.08 -18.47
CA PHE A 512 -7.76 -8.99 -17.44
C PHE A 512 -9.18 -8.71 -16.95
N THR A 513 -9.90 -7.74 -17.53
CA THR A 513 -11.35 -7.62 -17.36
C THR A 513 -12.12 -8.62 -18.20
#